data_AF-A0A3R9DK90-F1
#
_entry.id   AF-A0A3R9DK90-F1
#
_cell.length_a   1.000
_cell.length_b   1.000
_cell.length_c   1.000
_cell.angle_alpha   90.00
_cell.angle_beta   90.00
_cell.angle_gamma   90.00
#
_symmetry.space_group_name_H-M   'P 1'
#
loop_
_entity.id
_entity.type
_entity.pdbx_description
1 polymer ?
#
loop_
_entity_poly.entity_id
_entity_poly.type
_entity_poly.pdbx_seq_one_letter_code
_entity_poly.pdbx_strand_id
1 'polypeptide(L)'
;MRPRSTVLAALTTTITIGLAGCGQPAQSPARDQGLSVTTVVPQADPVARWADGYCASVTHLVRALAELPTVDPSTPQQASRTSSDLLSSVVGGLNQSLAGLTALGAPPVRSADGGRADVIGQFTEIRDQAEQARQRIDAVRGDATATKAALGDARATLDRIDALDYLKGLKDVPALAAAEQRAPACRQLDQPPG
;
A
#
# COMPACT_ATOMS: atom_id res chain seq x y z
N MET A 1 -21.08 -22.96 -5.18
CA MET A 1 -20.86 -24.28 -4.55
C MET A 1 -19.39 -24.64 -4.74
N ARG A 2 -18.63 -24.84 -3.65
CA ARG A 2 -17.20 -25.23 -3.71
C ARG A 2 -17.08 -26.73 -3.44
N PRO A 3 -16.31 -27.51 -4.22
CA PRO A 3 -15.92 -28.84 -3.81
C PRO A 3 -14.74 -28.74 -2.82
N ARG A 4 -14.90 -29.42 -1.69
CA ARG A 4 -13.88 -29.66 -0.67
C ARG A 4 -13.31 -31.05 -0.93
N SER A 5 -11.99 -31.18 -1.09
CA SER A 5 -11.32 -32.49 -1.07
C SER A 5 -10.32 -32.55 0.07
N THR A 6 -10.75 -33.21 1.13
CA THR A 6 -9.95 -33.77 2.23
C THR A 6 -9.34 -35.10 1.78
N VAL A 7 -8.04 -35.28 2.00
CA VAL A 7 -7.43 -36.62 2.10
C VAL A 7 -6.52 -36.65 3.32
N LEU A 8 -6.89 -37.50 4.28
CA LEU A 8 -6.12 -37.91 5.45
C LEU A 8 -5.11 -39.01 5.06
N ALA A 9 -3.91 -38.94 5.65
CA ALA A 9 -3.06 -40.08 6.01
C ALA A 9 -2.09 -39.56 7.10
N ALA A 10 -2.29 -39.77 8.40
CA ALA A 10 -2.26 -41.00 9.22
C ALA A 10 -0.86 -41.62 9.38
N LEU A 11 -0.44 -41.69 10.67
CA LEU A 11 0.59 -42.54 11.31
C LEU A 11 2.03 -42.01 11.22
N THR A 12 2.88 -41.94 12.27
CA THR A 12 3.01 -42.76 13.50
C THR A 12 3.67 -41.99 14.67
N THR A 13 3.29 -42.41 15.87
CA THR A 13 3.76 -42.13 17.23
C THR A 13 5.26 -42.36 17.47
N THR A 14 5.90 -41.49 18.28
CA THR A 14 6.85 -41.91 19.33
C THR A 14 7.02 -40.79 20.37
N ILE A 15 6.57 -41.07 21.58
CA ILE A 15 6.82 -40.31 22.81
C ILE A 15 8.10 -40.88 23.43
N THR A 16 9.09 -40.05 23.73
CA THR A 16 10.14 -40.38 24.70
C THR A 16 10.30 -39.23 25.70
N ILE A 17 9.96 -39.54 26.95
CA ILE A 17 10.20 -38.72 28.13
C ILE A 17 11.61 -39.04 28.62
N GLY A 18 12.41 -38.01 28.87
CA GLY A 18 13.68 -38.13 29.60
C GLY A 18 13.82 -37.00 30.61
N LEU A 19 13.50 -37.27 31.87
CA LEU A 19 14.00 -36.51 33.01
C LEU A 19 15.31 -37.16 33.49
N ALA A 20 16.38 -36.38 33.63
CA ALA A 20 17.39 -36.44 34.72
C ALA A 20 18.71 -35.76 34.29
N GLY A 21 19.31 -34.99 35.20
CA GLY A 21 20.78 -34.79 35.22
C GLY A 21 21.28 -33.36 35.48
N CYS A 22 21.47 -33.01 36.75
CA CYS A 22 22.36 -31.92 37.19
C CYS A 22 23.84 -32.33 37.03
N GLY A 23 24.77 -31.37 36.90
CA GLY A 23 26.17 -31.58 37.32
C GLY A 23 27.25 -30.99 36.39
N GLN A 24 28.18 -30.26 36.99
CA GLN A 24 29.19 -29.37 36.40
C GLN A 24 30.58 -30.07 36.20
N PRO A 25 31.68 -29.38 35.85
CA PRO A 25 32.46 -29.54 34.60
C PRO A 25 33.82 -30.27 34.72
N ALA A 26 34.45 -30.68 33.59
CA ALA A 26 35.93 -30.69 33.41
C ALA A 26 36.37 -31.05 31.97
N GLN A 27 37.07 -30.10 31.33
CA GLN A 27 38.31 -30.18 30.52
C GLN A 27 38.42 -31.07 29.24
N SER A 28 38.72 -30.36 28.14
CA SER A 28 39.06 -30.70 26.74
C SER A 28 40.34 -31.56 26.57
N PRO A 29 40.80 -31.98 25.35
CA PRO A 29 40.39 -31.57 23.99
C PRO A 29 40.31 -32.66 22.90
N ALA A 30 39.43 -32.47 21.91
CA ALA A 30 39.65 -33.00 20.56
C ALA A 30 38.96 -32.08 19.55
N ARG A 31 39.75 -31.65 18.55
CA ARG A 31 39.31 -30.86 17.41
C ARG A 31 38.32 -31.70 16.60
N ASP A 32 37.09 -31.24 16.45
CA ASP A 32 36.35 -31.43 15.20
C ASP A 32 35.43 -30.23 14.94
N GLN A 33 35.98 -29.35 14.11
CA GLN A 33 35.32 -28.60 13.05
C GLN A 33 33.85 -28.24 13.31
N GLY A 34 33.68 -26.98 13.74
CA GLY A 34 32.39 -26.32 13.84
C GLY A 34 31.59 -26.49 12.55
N LEU A 35 30.51 -27.26 12.65
CA LEU A 35 29.33 -26.99 11.86
C LEU A 35 28.71 -25.73 12.45
N SER A 36 29.17 -24.58 11.95
CA SER A 36 28.40 -23.36 12.00
C SER A 36 27.03 -23.70 11.44
N VAL A 37 26.03 -23.87 12.31
CA VAL A 37 24.64 -23.76 11.91
C VAL A 37 24.48 -22.31 11.52
N THR A 38 24.80 -22.01 10.26
CA THR A 38 24.35 -20.77 9.64
C THR A 38 22.84 -20.87 9.67
N THR A 39 22.23 -20.24 10.67
CA THR A 39 20.83 -19.84 10.58
C THR A 39 20.75 -19.02 9.31
N VAL A 40 20.30 -19.65 8.22
CA VAL A 40 19.93 -18.94 7.00
C VAL A 40 18.72 -18.14 7.40
N VAL A 41 18.94 -16.94 7.92
CA VAL A 41 17.92 -15.89 7.89
C VAL A 41 17.53 -15.79 6.42
N PRO A 42 16.27 -16.06 6.04
CA PRO A 42 15.86 -15.93 4.65
C PRO A 42 16.23 -14.52 4.21
N GLN A 43 17.20 -14.41 3.32
CA GLN A 43 17.66 -13.12 2.84
C GLN A 43 16.46 -12.51 2.11
N ALA A 44 15.81 -11.54 2.73
CA ALA A 44 14.56 -11.00 2.23
C ALA A 44 14.78 -10.49 0.80
N ASP A 45 13.97 -11.00 -0.13
CA ASP A 45 14.09 -10.70 -1.56
C ASP A 45 14.04 -9.19 -1.77
N PRO A 46 15.12 -8.57 -2.29
CA PRO A 46 15.16 -7.13 -2.53
C PRO A 46 14.05 -6.65 -3.46
N VAL A 47 13.62 -7.46 -4.43
CA VAL A 47 12.52 -7.15 -5.34
C VAL A 47 11.19 -7.08 -4.59
N ALA A 48 10.92 -8.07 -3.72
CA ALA A 48 9.73 -8.08 -2.88
C ALA A 48 9.71 -6.94 -1.86
N ARG A 49 10.86 -6.60 -1.25
CA ARG A 49 10.96 -5.46 -0.32
C ARG A 49 10.68 -4.13 -1.01
N TRP A 50 11.20 -3.94 -2.23
CA TRP A 50 10.94 -2.72 -2.98
C TRP A 50 9.48 -2.63 -3.42
N ALA A 51 8.89 -3.73 -3.91
CA ALA A 51 7.47 -3.80 -4.25
C ALA A 51 6.57 -3.52 -3.03
N ASP A 52 6.94 -4.03 -1.85
CA ASP A 52 6.23 -3.74 -0.60
C ASP A 52 6.24 -2.25 -0.25
N GLY A 53 7.40 -1.60 -0.34
CA GLY A 53 7.50 -0.14 -0.14
C GLY A 53 6.69 0.68 -1.16
N TYR A 54 6.65 0.22 -2.42
CA TYR A 54 5.81 0.82 -3.46
C TYR A 54 4.32 0.75 -3.08
N CYS A 55 3.82 -0.44 -2.75
CA CYS A 55 2.42 -0.64 -2.36
C CYS A 55 2.08 0.10 -1.06
N ALA A 56 2.97 0.12 -0.08
CA ALA A 56 2.79 0.88 1.15
C ALA A 56 2.64 2.38 0.87
N SER A 57 3.43 2.91 -0.07
CA SER A 57 3.33 4.31 -0.49
C SER A 57 1.97 4.60 -1.14
N VAL A 58 1.51 3.73 -2.04
CA VAL A 58 0.21 3.86 -2.70
C VAL A 58 -0.98 3.72 -1.72
N THR A 59 -0.83 2.92 -0.65
CA THR A 59 -1.87 2.67 0.35
C THR A 59 -2.32 3.95 1.08
N HIS A 60 -1.45 4.96 1.19
CA HIS A 60 -1.82 6.25 1.79
C HIS A 60 -3.00 6.91 1.08
N LEU A 61 -2.97 6.95 -0.26
CA LEU A 61 -4.08 7.45 -1.05
C LEU A 61 -5.33 6.58 -0.89
N VAL A 62 -5.19 5.25 -0.97
CA VAL A 62 -6.32 4.33 -0.85
C VAL A 62 -7.02 4.49 0.51
N ARG A 63 -6.26 4.63 1.60
CA ARG A 63 -6.83 4.90 2.92
C ARG A 63 -7.52 6.26 2.98
N ALA A 64 -6.90 7.30 2.44
CA ALA A 64 -7.52 8.63 2.39
C ALA A 64 -8.85 8.62 1.60
N LEU A 65 -8.95 7.82 0.54
CA LEU A 65 -10.17 7.63 -0.24
C LEU A 65 -11.24 6.83 0.51
N ALA A 66 -10.83 5.82 1.29
CA ALA A 66 -11.74 5.03 2.12
C ALA A 66 -12.31 5.83 3.31
N GLU A 67 -11.55 6.82 3.80
CA GLU A 67 -11.89 7.64 4.97
C GLU A 67 -12.41 9.04 4.58
N LEU A 68 -12.88 9.22 3.33
CA LEU A 68 -13.35 10.54 2.87
C LEU A 68 -14.50 11.06 3.72
N PRO A 69 -14.46 12.36 4.11
CA PRO A 69 -15.58 12.98 4.80
C PRO A 69 -16.80 13.04 3.88
N THR A 70 -17.98 12.91 4.47
CA THR A 70 -19.25 13.05 3.75
C THR A 70 -19.54 14.52 3.46
N VAL A 71 -20.00 14.82 2.25
CA VAL A 71 -20.47 16.17 1.89
C VAL A 71 -21.83 16.43 2.54
N ASP A 72 -21.97 17.57 3.22
CA ASP A 72 -23.21 18.04 3.83
C ASP A 72 -23.95 19.00 2.86
N PRO A 73 -25.06 18.56 2.23
CA PRO A 73 -25.81 19.38 1.28
C PRO A 73 -26.84 20.31 1.94
N SER A 74 -26.89 20.42 3.28
CA SER A 74 -27.92 21.18 4.01
C SER A 74 -28.01 22.65 3.61
N THR A 75 -26.87 23.26 3.28
CA THR A 75 -26.77 24.63 2.75
C THR A 75 -25.65 24.73 1.73
N PRO A 76 -25.68 25.71 0.79
CA PRO A 76 -24.56 25.94 -0.12
C PRO A 76 -23.22 26.11 0.61
N GLN A 77 -23.21 26.82 1.75
CA GLN A 77 -22.02 27.05 2.55
C GLN A 77 -21.45 25.75 3.14
N GLN A 78 -22.30 24.88 3.69
CA GLN A 78 -21.86 23.58 4.21
C GLN A 78 -21.40 22.65 3.08
N ALA A 79 -22.09 22.67 1.95
CA ALA A 79 -21.72 21.86 0.78
C ALA A 79 -20.35 22.25 0.24
N SER A 80 -20.07 23.56 0.09
CA SER A 80 -18.74 24.05 -0.29
C SER A 80 -17.69 23.61 0.74
N ARG A 81 -17.94 23.87 2.03
CA ARG A 81 -16.97 23.59 3.10
C ARG A 81 -16.60 22.10 3.16
N THR A 82 -17.59 21.24 3.27
CA THR A 82 -17.37 19.78 3.41
C THR A 82 -16.75 19.18 2.14
N SER A 83 -17.04 19.75 0.96
CA SER A 83 -16.39 19.33 -0.28
C SER A 83 -14.93 19.79 -0.38
N SER A 84 -14.61 20.98 0.13
CA SER A 84 -13.22 21.44 0.28
C SER A 84 -12.44 20.58 1.28
N ASP A 85 -13.08 20.16 2.38
CA ASP A 85 -12.49 19.23 3.36
C ASP A 85 -12.23 17.85 2.74
N LEU A 86 -13.15 17.36 1.92
CA LEU A 86 -12.99 16.12 1.14
C LEU A 86 -11.78 16.20 0.21
N LEU A 87 -11.70 17.24 -0.63
CA LEU A 87 -10.58 17.42 -1.55
C LEU A 87 -9.25 17.62 -0.82
N SER A 88 -9.27 18.26 0.36
CA SER A 88 -8.07 18.39 1.20
C SER A 88 -7.57 17.03 1.69
N SER A 89 -8.48 16.11 2.03
CA SER A 89 -8.13 14.75 2.44
C SER A 89 -7.50 13.97 1.28
N VAL A 90 -8.04 14.11 0.06
CA VAL A 90 -7.48 13.54 -1.17
C VAL A 90 -6.07 14.08 -1.45
N VAL A 91 -5.89 15.40 -1.43
CA VAL A 91 -4.57 16.04 -1.62
C VAL A 91 -3.57 15.56 -0.56
N GLY A 92 -4.01 15.42 0.69
CA GLY A 92 -3.20 14.87 1.78
C GLY A 92 -2.72 13.45 1.49
N GLY A 93 -3.64 12.55 1.08
CA GLY A 93 -3.31 11.18 0.70
C GLY A 93 -2.33 11.11 -0.47
N LEU A 94 -2.56 11.91 -1.52
CA LEU A 94 -1.66 12.00 -2.68
C LEU A 94 -0.26 12.49 -2.28
N ASN A 95 -0.16 13.51 -1.43
CA ASN A 95 1.12 14.03 -0.95
C ASN A 95 1.92 12.96 -0.18
N GLN A 96 1.25 12.18 0.69
CA GLN A 96 1.89 11.08 1.41
C GLN A 96 2.35 9.98 0.46
N SER A 97 1.52 9.60 -0.51
CA SER A 97 1.90 8.61 -1.52
C SER A 97 3.08 9.06 -2.37
N LEU A 98 3.07 10.30 -2.85
CA LEU A 98 4.18 10.89 -3.61
C LEU A 98 5.47 10.90 -2.79
N ALA A 99 5.41 11.36 -1.54
CA ALA A 99 6.56 11.37 -0.65
C ALA A 99 7.13 9.95 -0.45
N GLY A 100 6.27 8.96 -0.23
CA GLY A 100 6.66 7.55 -0.12
C GLY A 100 7.34 7.04 -1.40
N LEU A 101 6.71 7.25 -2.56
CA LEU A 101 7.23 6.80 -3.86
C LEU A 101 8.58 7.43 -4.22
N THR A 102 8.77 8.72 -3.90
CA THR A 102 10.04 9.43 -4.11
C THR A 102 11.12 8.99 -3.10
N ALA A 103 10.74 8.62 -1.89
CA ALA A 103 11.67 8.11 -0.88
C ALA A 103 12.13 6.67 -1.15
N LEU A 104 11.45 5.93 -2.04
CA LEU A 104 11.92 4.63 -2.49
C LEU A 104 13.27 4.81 -3.19
N GLY A 105 14.29 4.08 -2.71
CA GLY A 105 15.56 3.96 -3.43
C GLY A 105 15.37 3.43 -4.86
N ALA A 106 16.46 3.39 -5.63
CA ALA A 106 16.43 2.83 -6.97
C ALA A 106 15.83 1.40 -6.96
N PRO A 107 14.96 1.06 -7.91
CA PRO A 107 14.40 -0.27 -8.00
C PRO A 107 15.51 -1.29 -8.27
N PRO A 108 15.41 -2.50 -7.68
CA PRO A 108 16.34 -3.58 -7.95
C PRO A 108 16.26 -4.09 -9.40
N VAL A 109 15.20 -3.72 -10.13
CA VAL A 109 14.99 -4.02 -11.55
C VAL A 109 14.92 -2.71 -12.33
N ARG A 110 15.89 -2.46 -13.21
CA ARG A 110 16.04 -1.18 -13.94
C ARG A 110 14.79 -0.76 -14.72
N SER A 111 14.05 -1.73 -15.29
CA SER A 111 12.84 -1.43 -16.07
C SER A 111 11.70 -0.83 -15.23
N ALA A 112 11.78 -0.89 -13.91
CA ALA A 112 10.76 -0.36 -13.01
C ALA A 112 10.86 1.14 -12.76
N ASP A 113 11.98 1.78 -13.12
CA ASP A 113 12.15 3.22 -12.92
C ASP A 113 11.14 4.03 -13.74
N GLY A 114 10.88 3.61 -14.99
CA GLY A 114 9.88 4.24 -15.84
C GLY A 114 8.47 4.13 -15.25
N GLY A 115 8.06 2.91 -14.86
CA GLY A 115 6.74 2.68 -14.27
C GLY A 115 6.51 3.44 -12.96
N ARG A 116 7.54 3.60 -12.11
CA ARG A 116 7.46 4.47 -10.93
C ARG A 116 7.34 5.94 -11.32
N ALA A 117 8.16 6.42 -12.25
CA ALA A 117 8.14 7.81 -12.68
C ALA A 117 6.78 8.21 -13.28
N ASP A 118 6.18 7.33 -14.08
CA ASP A 118 4.87 7.54 -14.67
C ASP A 118 3.77 7.68 -13.61
N VAL A 119 3.76 6.81 -12.59
CA VAL A 119 2.79 6.89 -11.48
C VAL A 119 3.00 8.16 -10.65
N ILE A 120 4.25 8.55 -10.37
CA ILE A 120 4.54 9.83 -9.71
C ILE A 120 4.00 11.01 -10.53
N GLY A 121 4.17 10.98 -11.86
CA GLY A 121 3.64 12.01 -12.76
C GLY A 121 2.12 12.11 -12.69
N GLN A 122 1.41 10.98 -12.80
CA GLN A 122 -0.05 10.94 -12.72
C GLN A 122 -0.57 11.41 -11.37
N PHE A 123 0.03 10.97 -10.26
CA PHE A 123 -0.37 11.40 -8.91
C PHE A 123 -0.14 12.89 -8.70
N THR A 124 0.94 13.43 -9.26
CA THR A 124 1.25 14.87 -9.21
C THR A 124 0.19 15.68 -9.95
N GLU A 125 -0.16 15.29 -11.17
CA GLU A 125 -1.18 15.98 -11.98
C GLU A 125 -2.54 15.99 -11.26
N ILE A 126 -2.93 14.85 -10.71
CA ILE A 126 -4.21 14.68 -10.03
C ILE A 126 -4.26 15.47 -8.73
N ARG A 127 -3.15 15.50 -7.96
CA ARG A 127 -3.03 16.35 -6.77
C ARG A 127 -3.28 17.80 -7.14
N ASP A 128 -2.65 18.29 -8.21
CA ASP A 128 -2.80 19.68 -8.63
C ASP A 128 -4.22 20.00 -9.06
N GLN A 129 -4.90 19.07 -9.74
CA GLN A 129 -6.29 19.23 -10.13
C GLN A 129 -7.24 19.24 -8.92
N ALA A 130 -7.02 18.35 -7.95
CA ALA A 130 -7.80 18.30 -6.71
C ALA A 130 -7.61 19.58 -5.88
N GLU A 131 -6.37 20.07 -5.79
CA GLU A 131 -6.03 21.33 -5.13
C GLU A 131 -6.70 22.53 -5.82
N GLN A 132 -6.65 22.59 -7.15
CA GLN A 132 -7.32 23.65 -7.90
C GLN A 132 -8.85 23.60 -7.74
N ALA A 133 -9.44 22.40 -7.74
CA ALA A 133 -10.88 22.24 -7.50
C ALA A 133 -11.27 22.72 -6.09
N ARG A 134 -10.45 22.41 -5.07
CA ARG A 134 -10.65 22.91 -3.70
C ARG A 134 -10.65 24.43 -3.65
N GLN A 135 -9.62 25.04 -4.24
CA GLN A 135 -9.48 26.50 -4.28
C GLN A 135 -10.66 27.17 -4.98
N ARG A 136 -11.17 26.59 -6.08
CA ARG A 136 -12.38 27.09 -6.76
C ARG A 136 -13.62 27.01 -5.88
N ILE A 137 -13.84 25.90 -5.19
CA ILE A 137 -14.97 25.75 -4.25
C ILE A 137 -14.89 26.78 -3.13
N ASP A 138 -13.69 26.99 -2.56
CA ASP A 138 -13.48 27.98 -1.50
C ASP A 138 -13.73 29.42 -1.98
N ALA A 139 -13.36 29.73 -3.22
CA ALA A 139 -13.56 31.06 -3.80
C ALA A 139 -15.03 31.42 -4.04
N VAL A 140 -15.89 30.44 -4.31
CA VAL A 140 -17.32 30.66 -4.62
C VAL A 140 -18.25 30.39 -3.44
N ARG A 141 -17.69 30.22 -2.24
CA ARG A 141 -18.42 29.83 -1.04
C ARG A 141 -19.60 30.75 -0.76
N GLY A 142 -20.80 30.17 -0.70
CA GLY A 142 -22.05 30.87 -0.41
C GLY A 142 -22.82 31.37 -1.64
N ASP A 143 -22.26 31.28 -2.85
CA ASP A 143 -23.01 31.35 -4.10
C ASP A 143 -23.49 29.95 -4.48
N ALA A 144 -24.80 29.71 -4.45
CA ALA A 144 -25.36 28.40 -4.71
C ALA A 144 -25.11 27.89 -6.14
N THR A 145 -25.19 28.76 -7.14
CA THR A 145 -25.04 28.38 -8.55
C THR A 145 -23.57 28.08 -8.86
N ALA A 146 -22.68 28.97 -8.43
CA ALA A 146 -21.25 28.80 -8.63
C ALA A 146 -20.71 27.62 -7.82
N THR A 147 -21.20 27.41 -6.59
CA THR A 147 -20.88 26.23 -5.78
C THR A 147 -21.28 24.95 -6.51
N LYS A 148 -22.51 24.87 -7.03
CA LYS A 148 -22.95 23.67 -7.76
C LYS A 148 -22.06 23.33 -8.95
N ALA A 149 -21.63 24.34 -9.72
CA ALA A 149 -20.71 24.13 -10.84
C ALA A 149 -19.34 23.62 -10.36
N ALA A 150 -18.74 24.27 -9.34
CA ALA A 150 -17.45 23.88 -8.79
C ALA A 150 -17.47 22.46 -8.17
N LEU A 151 -18.58 22.06 -7.56
CA LEU A 151 -18.79 20.70 -7.06
C LEU A 151 -18.84 19.65 -8.19
N GLY A 152 -19.40 20.00 -9.34
CA GLY A 152 -19.39 19.15 -10.54
C GLY A 152 -17.97 18.87 -11.04
N ASP A 153 -17.14 19.92 -11.13
CA ASP A 153 -15.73 19.80 -11.54
C ASP A 153 -14.91 18.99 -10.53
N ALA A 154 -15.17 19.17 -9.23
CA ALA A 154 -14.56 18.39 -8.18
C ALA A 154 -14.91 16.90 -8.31
N ARG A 155 -16.18 16.58 -8.57
CA ARG A 155 -16.61 15.19 -8.81
C ARG A 155 -15.90 14.57 -10.01
N ALA A 156 -15.78 15.28 -11.13
CA ALA A 156 -15.04 14.79 -12.29
C ALA A 156 -13.53 14.56 -11.99
N THR A 157 -12.97 15.25 -11.00
CA THR A 157 -11.60 15.01 -10.53
C THR A 157 -11.51 13.75 -9.67
N LEU A 158 -12.48 13.54 -8.77
CA LEU A 158 -12.59 12.30 -7.97
C LEU A 158 -12.82 11.06 -8.84
N ASP A 159 -13.66 11.15 -9.86
CA ASP A 159 -13.92 10.04 -10.78
C ASP A 159 -12.65 9.64 -11.56
N ARG A 160 -11.76 10.60 -11.87
CA ARG A 160 -10.45 10.32 -12.49
C ARG A 160 -9.48 9.66 -11.52
N ILE A 161 -9.54 10.00 -10.23
CA ILE A 161 -8.76 9.31 -9.19
C ILE A 161 -9.20 7.86 -9.11
N ASP A 162 -10.51 7.60 -9.01
CA ASP A 162 -11.06 6.25 -8.92
C ASP A 162 -10.69 5.35 -10.11
N ALA A 163 -10.55 5.94 -11.30
CA ALA A 163 -10.16 5.23 -12.52
C ALA A 163 -8.65 4.88 -12.62
N LEU A 164 -7.82 5.33 -11.69
CA LEU A 164 -6.37 5.05 -11.73
C LEU A 164 -6.05 3.58 -11.42
N ASP A 165 -5.19 2.97 -12.21
CA ASP A 165 -4.49 1.75 -11.81
C ASP A 165 -3.23 2.12 -11.03
N TYR A 166 -3.38 2.28 -9.72
CA TYR A 166 -2.30 2.66 -8.82
C TYR A 166 -1.13 1.66 -8.77
N LEU A 167 -1.34 0.43 -9.24
CA LEU A 167 -0.34 -0.64 -9.24
C LEU A 167 0.27 -0.88 -10.63
N LYS A 168 -0.08 -0.06 -11.62
CA LYS A 168 0.41 -0.20 -13.00
C LYS A 168 1.93 -0.31 -13.09
N GLY A 169 2.66 0.53 -12.35
CA GLY A 169 4.13 0.53 -12.34
C GLY A 169 4.76 -0.77 -11.83
N LEU A 170 4.03 -1.57 -11.05
CA LEU A 170 4.46 -2.92 -10.63
C LEU A 170 4.03 -3.98 -11.64
N LYS A 171 2.77 -3.93 -12.10
CA LYS A 171 2.17 -4.93 -13.00
C LYS A 171 2.86 -5.00 -14.37
N ASP A 172 3.33 -3.86 -14.87
CA ASP A 172 4.01 -3.77 -16.16
C ASP A 172 5.42 -4.39 -16.16
N VAL A 173 5.98 -4.70 -14.97
CA VAL A 173 7.30 -5.32 -14.83
C VAL A 173 7.15 -6.74 -14.28
N PRO A 174 7.40 -7.80 -15.08
CA PRO A 174 7.11 -9.18 -14.69
C PRO A 174 7.75 -9.61 -13.36
N ALA A 175 8.98 -9.18 -13.10
CA ALA A 175 9.69 -9.48 -11.86
C ALA A 175 9.03 -8.83 -10.63
N LEU A 176 8.44 -7.65 -10.79
CA LEU A 176 7.72 -6.95 -9.71
C LEU A 176 6.30 -7.48 -9.53
N ALA A 177 5.58 -7.79 -10.62
CA ALA A 177 4.29 -8.46 -10.56
C ALA A 177 4.37 -9.80 -9.80
N ALA A 178 5.43 -10.59 -10.03
CA ALA A 178 5.66 -11.82 -9.26
C ALA A 178 6.06 -11.57 -7.79
N ALA A 179 6.58 -10.39 -7.48
CA ALA A 179 7.01 -10.00 -6.14
C ALA A 179 5.87 -9.39 -5.31
N GLU A 180 4.87 -8.79 -5.97
CA GLU A 180 3.65 -8.25 -5.38
C GLU A 180 2.95 -9.27 -4.46
N GLN A 181 2.79 -10.51 -4.92
CA GLN A 181 2.17 -11.58 -4.11
C GLN A 181 2.92 -11.88 -2.81
N ARG A 182 4.22 -11.57 -2.77
CA ARG A 182 5.08 -11.79 -1.61
C ARG A 182 5.18 -10.55 -0.73
N ALA A 183 4.81 -9.38 -1.24
CA ALA A 183 4.75 -8.11 -0.52
C ALA A 183 3.45 -7.96 0.31
N PRO A 184 3.54 -7.90 1.65
CA PRO A 184 2.36 -7.74 2.51
C PRO A 184 1.50 -6.51 2.20
N ALA A 185 2.09 -5.35 1.94
CA ALA A 185 1.34 -4.12 1.67
C ALA A 185 0.54 -4.22 0.37
N CYS A 186 1.07 -4.89 -0.66
CA CYS A 186 0.34 -5.09 -1.91
C CYS A 186 -0.89 -5.96 -1.71
N ARG A 187 -0.78 -7.04 -0.92
CA ARG A 187 -1.93 -7.90 -0.62
C ARG A 187 -3.06 -7.19 0.12
N GLN A 188 -2.75 -6.14 0.88
CA GLN A 188 -3.78 -5.35 1.58
C GLN A 188 -4.62 -4.50 0.60
N LEU A 189 -4.05 -4.12 -0.54
CA LEU A 189 -4.74 -3.32 -1.57
C LEU A 189 -5.73 -4.15 -2.39
N ASP A 190 -5.48 -5.45 -2.54
CA ASP A 190 -6.40 -6.39 -3.20
C ASP A 190 -7.61 -6.78 -2.31
N GLN A 191 -7.58 -6.45 -1.02
CA GLN A 191 -8.71 -6.71 -0.13
C GLN A 191 -9.64 -5.49 -0.13
N PRO A 192 -10.96 -5.68 -0.34
CA PRO A 192 -11.91 -4.58 -0.21
C PRO A 192 -11.83 -4.01 1.21
N PRO A 193 -12.03 -2.68 1.38
CA PRO A 193 -12.14 -2.09 2.71
C PRO A 193 -13.25 -2.82 3.47
N GLY A 194 -12.89 -3.36 4.64
CA GLY A 194 -13.79 -4.13 5.52
C GLY A 194 -14.72 -3.25 6.33
#